data_AF-A0A382S0Z5-F1
#
_entry.id   AF-A0A382S0Z5-F1
#
_cell.length_a   1.000
_cell.length_b   1.000
_cell.length_c   1.000
_cell.angle_alpha   90.00
_cell.angle_beta   90.00
_cell.angle_gamma   90.00
#
_symmetry.space_group_name_H-M   'P 1'
#
loop_
_entity.id
_entity.type
_entity.pdbx_description
1 polymer ?
#
loop_
_entity_poly.entity_id
_entity_poly.type
_entity_poly.pdbx_seq_one_letter_code
_entity_poly.pdbx_strand_id
1 'polypeptide(L)' 'MAIRVAIIGCGGMSGGHLNAYLTIYESDPEKVELVAMCDAVKERAENFANRVKEATGKMPAVYDDMDKMLS' A
#
# COMPACT_ATOMS: atom_id res chain seq x y z
N MET A 1 -4.46 3.26 17.82
CA MET A 1 -5.01 2.23 16.91
C MET A 1 -4.71 2.70 15.50
N ALA A 2 -3.97 1.92 14.71
CA ALA A 2 -3.56 2.33 13.37
C ALA A 2 -4.72 2.21 12.36
N ILE A 3 -4.81 3.14 11.43
CA ILE A 3 -5.69 3.03 10.28
C ILE A 3 -5.07 2.04 9.30
N ARG A 4 -5.80 0.96 9.00
CA ARG A 4 -5.40 -0.02 7.99
C ARG A 4 -5.79 0.52 6.61
N VAL A 5 -4.79 0.73 5.75
CA VAL A 5 -4.95 1.35 4.44
C VAL A 5 -4.65 0.35 3.34
N ALA A 6 -5.52 0.31 2.33
CA ALA A 6 -5.27 -0.37 1.06
C ALA A 6 -5.25 0.65 -0.08
N ILE A 7 -4.44 0.42 -1.11
CA ILE A 7 -4.40 1.26 -2.32
C ILE A 7 -4.90 0.45 -3.51
N ILE A 8 -5.98 0.91 -4.15
CA ILE A 8 -6.51 0.37 -5.41
C ILE A 8 -6.14 1.34 -6.53
N GLY A 9 -5.44 0.84 -7.54
CA GLY A 9 -4.79 1.62 -8.58
C GLY A 9 -3.41 2.08 -8.13
N CYS A 10 -2.37 1.41 -8.61
CA CYS A 10 -0.95 1.60 -8.30
C CYS A 10 -0.21 2.32 -9.45
N GLY A 11 -0.86 3.32 -10.06
CA GLY A 11 -0.31 4.15 -11.13
C GLY A 11 0.42 5.41 -10.63
N GLY A 12 0.83 6.29 -11.56
CA GLY A 12 1.64 7.47 -11.24
C GLY A 12 1.07 8.38 -10.15
N MET A 13 -0.23 8.72 -10.21
CA MET A 13 -0.89 9.56 -9.18
C MET A 13 -0.85 8.91 -7.80
N SER A 14 -1.14 7.61 -7.72
CA SER A 14 -1.10 6.86 -6.46
C SER A 14 0.31 6.76 -5.86
N GLY A 15 1.36 6.98 -6.66
CA GLY A 15 2.73 7.05 -6.17
C GLY A 15 2.91 8.19 -5.17
N GLY A 16 2.23 9.32 -5.38
CA GLY A 16 2.19 10.43 -4.44
C GLY A 16 1.44 10.10 -3.15
N HIS A 17 0.30 9.40 -3.25
CA HIS A 17 -0.45 8.94 -2.08
C HIS A 17 0.37 7.96 -1.24
N LEU A 18 1.02 6.98 -1.86
CA LEU A 18 1.91 6.04 -1.16
C LEU A 18 3.02 6.80 -0.41
N ASN A 19 3.69 7.75 -1.08
CA ASN A 19 4.73 8.56 -0.43
C ASN A 19 4.19 9.31 0.79
N ALA A 20 3.01 9.93 0.70
CA ALA A 20 2.40 10.64 1.82
C ALA A 20 2.12 9.71 3.01
N TYR A 21 1.60 8.50 2.76
CA TYR A 21 1.38 7.51 3.83
C TYR A 21 2.68 7.02 4.46
N LEU A 22 3.74 6.82 3.67
CA LEU A 22 5.06 6.46 4.19
C LEU A 22 5.65 7.60 5.03
N THR A 23 5.49 8.85 4.64
CA THR A 23 5.89 10.00 5.48
C THR A 23 5.12 10.04 6.81
N ILE A 24 3.82 9.72 6.80
CA ILE A 24 3.05 9.60 8.05
C ILE A 24 3.62 8.47 8.91
N TYR A 25 3.87 7.29 8.33
CA TYR A 25 4.46 6.15 9.03
C TYR A 25 5.82 6.49 9.64
N GLU A 26 6.70 7.15 8.89
CA GLU A 26 8.02 7.58 9.36
C GLU A 26 7.92 8.51 10.58
N SER A 27 6.94 9.43 10.59
CA SER A 27 6.73 10.37 11.70
C SER A 27 6.01 9.74 12.90
N ASP A 28 5.13 8.77 12.65
CA ASP A 28 4.27 8.15 13.64
C ASP A 28 3.83 6.75 13.17
N PRO A 29 4.63 5.71 13.45
CA PRO A 29 4.37 4.35 12.98
C PRO A 29 3.06 3.73 13.49
N GLU A 30 2.43 4.32 14.52
CA GLU A 30 1.18 3.81 15.11
C GLU A 30 -0.08 4.38 14.43
N LYS A 31 0.06 5.36 13.53
CA LYS A 31 -1.08 6.01 12.86
C LYS A 31 -1.62 5.23 11.67
N VAL A 32 -0.74 4.61 10.88
CA VAL A 32 -1.12 3.96 9.62
C VAL A 32 -0.42 2.63 9.44
N GLU A 33 -1.13 1.67 8.85
CA GLU A 33 -0.56 0.41 8.39
C GLU A 33 -1.05 0.15 6.97
N LEU A 34 -0.12 0.11 6.01
CA LEU A 34 -0.42 -0.23 4.62
C LEU A 34 -0.53 -1.75 4.49
N VAL A 35 -1.75 -2.26 4.33
CA VAL A 35 -2.05 -3.69 4.47
C VAL A 35 -2.32 -4.41 3.15
N ALA A 36 -2.70 -3.68 2.10
CA ALA A 36 -2.94 -4.28 0.78
C ALA A 36 -2.69 -3.31 -0.38
N MET A 37 -2.30 -3.84 -1.53
CA MET A 37 -2.14 -3.14 -2.81
C MET A 37 -2.91 -3.88 -3.89
N CYS A 38 -3.61 -3.16 -4.77
CA CYS A 38 -4.39 -3.74 -5.85
C CYS A 38 -4.24 -2.93 -7.14
N ASP A 39 -3.95 -3.60 -8.25
CA ASP A 39 -3.94 -2.98 -9.59
C ASP A 39 -4.20 -4.07 -10.65
N ALA A 40 -4.94 -3.75 -11.71
CA ALA A 40 -5.19 -4.67 -12.82
C ALA A 40 -3.88 -5.15 -13.49
N VAL A 41 -2.80 -4.36 -13.39
CA VAL A 41 -1.44 -4.79 -13.71
C VAL A 41 -0.74 -5.19 -12.41
N LYS A 42 -0.76 -6.49 -12.09
CA LYS A 42 -0.25 -7.06 -10.83
C LYS A 42 1.15 -6.56 -10.44
N GLU A 43 2.06 -6.46 -11.40
CA GLU A 43 3.43 -5.97 -11.19
C GLU A 43 3.46 -4.56 -10.54
N ARG A 44 2.50 -3.70 -10.86
CA ARG A 44 2.40 -2.37 -10.24
C ARG A 44 2.04 -2.45 -8.76
N ALA A 45 1.12 -3.35 -8.40
CA ALA A 45 0.75 -3.61 -7.01
C ALA A 45 1.91 -4.24 -6.24
N GLU A 46 2.65 -5.17 -6.85
CA GLU A 46 3.88 -5.76 -6.29
C GLU A 46 4.95 -4.68 -6.03
N ASN A 47 5.16 -3.77 -6.99
CA ASN A 47 6.10 -2.65 -6.83
C ASN A 47 5.72 -1.73 -5.66
N PHE A 48 4.43 -1.45 -5.45
CA PHE A 48 3.96 -0.69 -4.29
C PHE A 48 4.18 -1.46 -2.97
N ALA A 49 3.86 -2.75 -2.95
CA ALA A 49 4.05 -3.59 -1.77
C ALA A 49 5.53 -3.69 -1.38
N ASN A 50 6.43 -3.80 -2.35
CA ASN A 50 7.88 -3.80 -2.13
C ASN A 50 8.35 -2.48 -1.50
N ARG A 51 7.91 -1.33 -2.03
CA ARG A 51 8.23 -0.01 -1.44
C ARG A 51 7.76 0.11 0.01
N VAL A 52 6.57 -0.41 0.34
CA VAL A 52 6.09 -0.46 1.73
C VAL A 52 6.96 -1.37 2.59
N LYS A 53 7.32 -2.54 2.09
CA LYS A 53 8.19 -3.47 2.81
C LYS A 53 9.56 -2.87 3.09
N GLU A 54 10.15 -2.17 2.12
CA GLU A 54 11.42 -1.47 2.29
C GLU A 54 11.35 -0.38 3.37
N ALA A 55 10.27 0.40 3.40
CA ALA A 55 10.11 1.50 4.34
C ALA A 55 9.67 1.05 5.76
N THR A 56 8.86 -0.02 5.86
CA THR A 56 8.17 -0.39 7.11
C THR A 56 8.58 -1.75 7.66
N GLY A 57 9.24 -2.59 6.86
CA GLY A 57 9.52 -4.00 7.16
C GLY A 57 8.32 -4.94 7.00
N LYS A 58 7.11 -4.42 6.75
CA LYS A 58 5.88 -5.21 6.60
C LYS A 58 5.48 -5.34 5.14
N MET A 59 5.09 -6.55 4.73
CA MET A 59 4.64 -6.83 3.38
C MET A 59 3.11 -6.72 3.29
N PRO A 60 2.56 -5.76 2.51
CA PRO A 60 1.14 -5.73 2.19
C PRO A 60 0.74 -6.94 1.34
N ALA A 61 -0.51 -7.37 1.46
CA ALA A 61 -1.09 -8.32 0.51
C ALA A 61 -1.20 -7.68 -0.88
N VAL A 62 -1.05 -8.49 -1.94
CA VAL A 62 -1.08 -8.03 -3.32
C VAL A 62 -2.24 -8.69 -4.05
N TYR A 63 -3.03 -7.88 -4.74
CA TYR A 63 -4.19 -8.29 -5.51
C TYR A 63 -4.11 -7.71 -6.93
N ASP A 64 -4.69 -8.44 -7.87
CA ASP A 64 -4.94 -8.00 -9.25
C ASP A 64 -6.44 -7.79 -9.53
N ASP A 65 -7.26 -7.99 -8.50
CA ASP A 65 -8.72 -7.97 -8.54
C ASP A 65 -9.25 -7.32 -7.27
N MET A 66 -10.12 -6.33 -7.46
CA MET A 66 -10.64 -5.49 -6.38
C MET A 66 -11.66 -6.23 -5.51
N ASP A 67 -12.51 -7.06 -6.12
CA ASP A 67 -13.53 -7.82 -5.40
C ASP A 67 -12.88 -8.86 -4.47
N LYS A 68 -11.81 -9.53 -4.94
CA LYS A 68 -11.01 -10.44 -4.10
C LYS A 68 -10.29 -9.74 -2.95
N MET A 69 -9.95 -8.46 -3.09
CA MET A 69 -9.30 -7.71 -2.01
C MET A 69 -10.29 -7.29 -0.93
N LEU A 70 -11.53 -6.96 -1.31
CA LEU A 70 -12.55 -6.42 -0.40
C LEU A 70 -13.44 -7.48 0.27
N SER A 71 -13.34 -8.75 -0.13
CA SER A 71 -14.01 -9.89 0.50
C SER A 71 -13.39 -10.31 1.82
#